data_AF-I6QNE7-F1
#
_entry.id   AF-I6QNE7-F1
#
_cell.length_a   1.000
_cell.length_b   1.000
_cell.length_c   1.000
_cell.angle_alpha   90.00
_cell.angle_beta   90.00
_cell.angle_gamma   90.00
#
_symmetry.space_group_name_H-M   'P 1'
#
loop_
_entity.id
_entity.type
_entity.pdbx_description
1 polymer ?
#
loop_
_entity_poly.entity_id
_entity_poly.type
_entity_poly.pdbx_seq_one_letter_code
_entity_poly.pdbx_strand_id
1 'polypeptide(L)'
;LYLTINLIDRFLSQHYIERQKLQLLGITSMLIASKYEEICAPRVEEFCFITDNTYTKAEVLKMEGLVLNDLGFHLSVPTTKTFLRRFL
;
A
#
# COMPACT_ATOMS: atom_id res chain seq x y z
N LEU A 1 -0.54 1.86 8.34
CA LEU A 1 -0.07 3.26 8.12
C LEU A 1 1.44 3.34 7.88
N TYR A 2 2.29 2.97 8.84
CA TYR A 2 3.74 3.05 8.65
C TYR A 2 4.24 2.14 7.52
N LEU A 3 3.69 0.92 7.42
CA LEU A 3 3.97 0.04 6.30
C LEU A 3 3.54 0.65 4.96
N THR A 4 2.37 1.29 4.90
CA THR A 4 1.88 1.99 3.70
C THR A 4 2.91 2.99 3.18
N ILE A 5 3.44 3.85 4.04
CA ILE A 5 4.45 4.85 3.68
C ILE A 5 5.72 4.16 3.18
N ASN A 6 6.18 3.12 3.90
CA ASN A 6 7.35 2.36 3.49
C ASN A 6 7.21 1.72 2.10
N LEU A 7 6.03 1.18 1.77
CA LEU A 7 5.74 0.60 0.47
C LEU A 7 5.78 1.66 -0.65
N ILE A 8 5.18 2.83 -0.40
CA ILE A 8 5.19 3.95 -1.36
C ILE A 8 6.62 4.41 -1.61
N ASP A 9 7.39 4.67 -0.56
CA ASP A 9 8.75 5.17 -0.68
C ASP A 9 9.67 4.18 -1.41
N ARG A 10 9.57 2.88 -1.09
CA ARG A 10 10.35 1.85 -1.76
C ARG A 10 10.00 1.74 -3.23
N PHE A 11 8.70 1.77 -3.58
CA PHE A 11 8.28 1.69 -4.97
C PHE A 11 8.73 2.92 -5.77
N LEU A 12 8.55 4.12 -5.22
CA LEU A 12 8.98 5.37 -5.88
C LEU A 12 10.50 5.52 -5.95
N SER A 13 11.27 4.81 -5.12
CA SER A 13 12.73 4.81 -5.21
C SER A 13 13.26 4.14 -6.48
N GLN A 14 12.46 3.25 -7.10
CA GLN A 14 12.84 2.49 -8.29
C GLN A 14 11.99 2.84 -9.52
N HIS A 15 10.80 3.42 -9.33
CA HIS A 15 9.85 3.71 -10.41
C HIS A 15 9.42 5.17 -10.41
N TYR A 16 9.45 5.76 -11.61
CA TYR A 16 8.79 7.04 -11.83
C TYR A 16 7.29 6.83 -12.05
N ILE A 17 6.47 7.56 -11.29
CA ILE A 17 5.01 7.56 -11.45
C ILE A 17 4.52 8.99 -11.68
N GLU A 18 3.65 9.15 -12.67
CA GLU A 18 2.95 10.41 -12.91
C GLU A 18 2.04 10.80 -11.74
N ARG A 19 1.93 12.10 -11.47
CA ARG A 19 1.12 12.63 -10.36
C ARG A 19 -0.31 12.09 -10.32
N GLN A 20 -0.93 11.86 -11.48
CA GLN A 20 -2.29 11.33 -11.59
C GLN A 20 -2.45 9.88 -11.10
N LYS A 21 -1.35 9.12 -11.03
CA LYS A 21 -1.33 7.72 -10.57
C LYS A 21 -0.80 7.57 -9.14
N LEU A 22 -0.36 8.65 -8.51
CA LEU A 22 0.11 8.62 -7.12
C LEU A 22 -1.02 8.24 -6.14
N GLN A 23 -2.26 8.67 -6.40
CA GLN A 23 -3.39 8.28 -5.56
C GLN A 23 -3.68 6.78 -5.70
N LEU A 24 -3.61 6.22 -6.92
CA LEU A 24 -3.71 4.78 -7.16
C LEU A 24 -2.63 3.99 -6.41
N LEU A 25 -1.37 4.44 -6.46
CA LEU A 25 -0.30 3.82 -5.67
C LEU A 25 -0.64 3.89 -4.18
N GLY A 26 -1.03 5.07 -3.68
CA GLY A 26 -1.33 5.29 -2.28
C GLY A 26 -2.41 4.38 -1.72
N ILE A 27 -3.56 4.27 -2.40
CA ILE A 27 -4.64 3.36 -1.96
C ILE A 27 -4.22 1.90 -2.05
N THR A 28 -3.44 1.53 -3.06
CA THR A 28 -2.96 0.16 -3.25
C THR A 28 -1.97 -0.23 -2.15
N SER A 29 -1.02 0.64 -1.84
CA SER A 29 -0.10 0.46 -0.72
C SER A 29 -0.83 0.42 0.63
N MET A 30 -1.93 1.16 0.77
CA MET A 30 -2.76 1.13 1.98
C MET A 30 -3.49 -0.21 2.09
N LEU A 31 -4.10 -0.69 1.00
CA LEU A 31 -4.72 -2.01 0.92
C LEU A 31 -3.75 -3.13 1.30
N ILE A 32 -2.55 -3.16 0.71
CA ILE A 32 -1.52 -4.17 1.01
C ILE A 32 -1.16 -4.11 2.49
N ALA A 33 -0.92 -2.92 3.02
CA ALA A 33 -0.55 -2.75 4.42
C ALA A 33 -1.68 -3.19 5.37
N SER A 34 -2.94 -2.85 5.09
CA SER A 34 -4.07 -3.29 5.91
C SER A 34 -4.26 -4.81 5.86
N LYS A 35 -4.14 -5.44 4.68
CA LYS A 35 -4.16 -6.91 4.56
C LYS A 35 -3.06 -7.59 5.38
N TYR A 36 -1.93 -6.92 5.58
CA TYR A 36 -0.77 -7.46 6.30
C TYR A 36 -0.80 -7.19 7.82
N GLU A 37 -1.19 -5.98 8.24
CA GLU A 37 -1.11 -5.53 9.64
C GLU A 37 -2.42 -5.70 10.43
N GLU A 38 -3.58 -5.69 9.77
CA GLU A 38 -4.89 -5.66 10.42
C GLU A 38 -5.54 -7.05 10.50
N ILE A 39 -6.28 -7.29 11.58
CA ILE A 39 -7.07 -8.53 11.75
C ILE A 39 -8.23 -8.56 10.73
N CYS A 40 -8.87 -7.40 10.54
CA CYS A 40 -10.00 -7.22 9.63
C CYS A 40 -9.66 -6.11 8.65
N ALA A 41 -9.04 -6.47 7.53
CA ALA A 41 -8.71 -5.51 6.49
C ALA A 41 -9.96 -5.09 5.70
N PRO A 42 -10.10 -3.80 5.33
CA PRO A 42 -11.15 -3.32 4.45
C PRO A 42 -11.04 -3.93 3.05
N ARG A 43 -12.18 -4.03 2.37
CA ARG A 43 -12.24 -4.61 1.02
C ARG A 43 -11.75 -3.61 -0.03
N VAL A 44 -11.35 -4.11 -1.21
CA VAL A 44 -10.93 -3.25 -2.34
C VAL A 44 -12.03 -2.26 -2.73
N GLU A 45 -13.29 -2.67 -2.66
CA GLU A 45 -14.44 -1.83 -3.00
C GLU A 45 -14.53 -0.58 -2.10
N GLU A 46 -14.13 -0.69 -0.83
CA GLU A 46 -14.10 0.45 0.10
C GLU A 46 -13.01 1.45 -0.31
N PHE A 47 -11.85 0.95 -0.76
CA PHE A 47 -10.78 1.81 -1.29
C PHE A 47 -11.17 2.51 -2.59
N CYS A 48 -11.90 1.84 -3.48
CA CYS A 48 -12.42 2.50 -4.69
C CYS A 48 -13.43 3.59 -4.31
N PHE A 49 -14.32 3.29 -3.35
CA PHE A 49 -15.34 4.23 -2.88
C PHE A 49 -14.76 5.51 -2.26
N ILE A 50 -13.73 5.41 -1.40
CA ILE A 50 -13.10 6.61 -0.79
C ILE A 50 -12.38 7.49 -1.83
N THR A 51 -12.06 6.94 -3.01
CA THR A 51 -11.50 7.71 -4.13
C THR A 51 -12.56 8.21 -5.10
N ASP A 52 -13.83 8.25 -4.68
CA ASP A 52 -14.96 8.66 -5.54
C ASP A 52 -15.04 7.81 -6.83
N ASN A 53 -14.70 6.53 -6.74
CA ASN A 53 -14.61 5.60 -7.87
C ASN A 53 -13.70 6.07 -9.02
N THR A 54 -12.72 6.94 -8.72
CA THR A 54 -11.69 7.38 -9.68
C THR A 54 -10.92 6.19 -10.27
N TYR A 55 -10.77 5.11 -9.49
CA TYR A 55 -10.09 3.89 -9.91
C TYR A 55 -11.01 2.68 -9.81
N THR A 56 -10.88 1.80 -10.79
CA THR A 56 -11.58 0.52 -10.83
C THR A 56 -10.89 -0.52 -9.97
N LYS A 57 -11.66 -1.50 -9.48
CA LYS A 57 -11.11 -2.66 -8.76
C LYS A 57 -9.99 -3.37 -9.54
N ALA A 58 -10.13 -3.47 -10.86
CA ALA A 58 -9.13 -4.12 -11.71
C ALA A 58 -7.80 -3.34 -11.72
N GLU A 59 -7.84 -2.01 -11.73
CA GLU A 59 -6.64 -1.17 -11.67
C GLU A 59 -5.93 -1.30 -10.33
N VAL A 60 -6.68 -1.32 -9.22
CA VAL A 60 -6.13 -1.52 -7.87
C VAL A 60 -5.46 -2.89 -7.75
N LEU A 61 -6.12 -3.96 -8.22
CA LEU A 61 -5.55 -5.31 -8.18
C LEU A 61 -4.33 -5.46 -9.09
N LYS A 62 -4.33 -4.80 -10.26
CA LYS A 62 -3.18 -4.77 -11.15
C LYS A 62 -2.00 -4.06 -10.49
N MET A 63 -2.25 -2.90 -9.87
CA MET A 63 -1.23 -2.15 -9.14
C MET A 63 -0.70 -2.94 -7.93
N GLU A 64 -1.58 -3.66 -7.23
CA GLU A 64 -1.19 -4.53 -6.11
C GLU A 64 -0.18 -5.58 -6.54
N GLY A 65 -0.43 -6.26 -7.65
CA GLY A 65 0.50 -7.23 -8.23
C GLY A 65 1.84 -6.59 -8.62
N LEU A 66 1.82 -5.40 -9.22
CA LEU A 66 3.05 -4.68 -9.58
C LEU A 66 3.90 -4.33 -8.35
N VAL A 67 3.27 -3.74 -7.33
CA VAL A 67 3.96 -3.34 -6.09
C VAL A 67 4.54 -4.56 -5.37
N LEU A 68 3.77 -5.64 -5.22
CA LEU A 68 4.23 -6.85 -4.54
C LEU A 68 5.37 -7.57 -5.26
N ASN A 69 5.29 -7.65 -6.60
CA ASN A 69 6.34 -8.25 -7.40
C ASN A 69 7.65 -7.43 -7.36
N ASP A 70 7.54 -6.11 -7.43
CA ASP A 70 8.70 -5.21 -7.35
C ASP A 70 9.44 -5.34 -6.01
N LEU A 71 8.67 -5.43 -4.92
CA LEU A 71 9.20 -5.57 -3.57
C LEU A 71 9.65 -7.01 -3.23
N GLY A 72 9.46 -7.97 -4.15
CA GLY A 72 9.74 -9.39 -3.92
C GLY A 72 8.96 -9.98 -2.74
N PHE A 73 7.75 -9.47 -2.46
CA PHE A 73 6.94 -9.83 -1.29
C PHE A 73 7.64 -9.60 0.07
N HIS A 74 8.73 -8.84 0.12
CA HIS A 74 9.41 -8.49 1.36
C HIS A 74 8.66 -7.37 2.09
N LEU A 75 7.58 -7.72 2.78
CA LEU A 75 6.73 -6.80 3.55
C LEU A 75 7.11 -6.71 5.04
N SER A 76 7.88 -7.68 5.55
CA SER A 76 8.29 -7.77 6.95
C SER A 76 9.46 -6.83 7.26
N VAL A 77 9.18 -5.53 7.29
CA VAL A 77 10.15 -4.50 7.68
C VAL A 77 9.87 -3.99 9.09
N PRO A 78 10.89 -3.75 9.92
CA PRO A 78 10.70 -3.09 11.20
C PRO A 78 10.25 -1.65 10.93
N THR A 79 9.02 -1.31 11.30
CA THR A 79 8.51 0.06 11.22
C THR A 79 8.72 0.78 12.55
N THR A 80 8.57 2.11 12.57
CA THR A 80 8.62 2.91 13.81
C THR A 80 7.70 2.36 14.90
N LYS A 81 6.53 1.83 14.51
CA LYS A 81 5.58 1.15 15.42
C LYS A 81 6.20 -0.06 16.12
N THR A 82 7.01 -0.85 15.41
CA THR A 82 7.71 -2.00 15.98
C THR A 82 8.68 -1.59 17.09
N PHE A 83 9.42 -0.49 16.87
CA PHE A 83 10.35 0.05 17.87
C PHE A 83 9.63 0.67 19.07
N LEU A 84 8.56 1.43 18.84
CA LEU A 84 7.75 1.98 19.91
C LEU A 84 7.20 0.87 20.83
N ARG A 85 6.67 -0.21 20.26
CA ARG A 85 6.17 -1.36 21.05
C ARG A 85 7.27 -2.10 21.84
N ARG A 86 8.52 -2.01 21.40
CA ARG A 86 9.64 -2.75 22.01
C ARG A 86 10.32 -1.97 23.15
N PHE A 87 10.34 -0.64 23.06
CA PHE A 87 11.13 0.23 23.92
C PHE A 87 10.32 1.15 24.84
N LEU A 88 9.00 1.25 24.62
CA LEU A 88 8.04 1.88 25.53
C LEU A 88 7.09 0.82 26.06
#